data_AF-A0A7V4DBL1-F1
#
_entry.id   AF-A0A7V4DBL1-F1
#
_cell.length_a   1.000
_cell.length_b   1.000
_cell.length_c   1.000
_cell.angle_alpha   90.00
_cell.angle_beta   90.00
_cell.angle_gamma   90.00
#
_symmetry.space_group_name_H-M   'P 1'
#
loop_
_entity.id
_entity.type
_entity.pdbx_description
1 polymer ?
#
loop_
_entity_poly.entity_id
_entity_poly.type
_entity_poly.pdbx_seq_one_letter_code
_entity_poly.pdbx_strand_id
1 'polypeptide(L)'
;MDPSKFNDKKEWRKFGFGFSLILAGIGTIQWLRGHSLGFYFYGFAIVFCLMTFVFPMAVKPWMIFFTYVGRGIGWFTTRLILCLVFYLLITPLAIGFKLFGKKSMAMRPDPSLPTYWIRREKEFKDKTSFENQY
;
A
#
# COMPACT_ATOMS: atom_id res chain seq x y z
N MET A 1 10.72 -5.23 -12.10
CA MET A 1 11.20 -6.63 -12.13
C MET A 1 12.00 -6.78 -13.41
N ASP A 2 13.27 -7.15 -13.29
CA ASP A 2 14.18 -7.29 -14.44
C ASP A 2 13.79 -8.55 -15.26
N PRO A 3 13.50 -8.43 -16.57
CA PRO A 3 13.11 -9.56 -17.39
C PRO A 3 14.18 -10.66 -17.51
N SER A 4 15.45 -10.35 -17.21
CA SER A 4 16.55 -11.32 -17.21
C SER A 4 16.34 -12.46 -16.20
N LYS A 5 15.67 -12.19 -15.08
CA LYS A 5 15.41 -13.18 -14.01
C LYS A 5 14.42 -14.27 -14.41
N PHE A 6 13.62 -14.05 -15.45
CA PHE A 6 12.71 -15.08 -15.95
C PHE A 6 13.42 -16.23 -16.64
N ASN A 7 14.72 -16.13 -16.94
CA ASN A 7 15.48 -17.19 -17.60
C ASN A 7 16.42 -17.94 -16.64
N ASP A 8 16.51 -17.52 -15.38
CA ASP A 8 17.33 -18.20 -14.38
C ASP A 8 16.57 -19.40 -13.79
N LYS A 9 17.08 -20.61 -14.08
CA LYS A 9 16.53 -21.88 -13.57
C LYS A 9 16.51 -21.94 -12.04
N LYS A 10 17.38 -21.21 -11.34
CA LYS A 10 17.39 -21.16 -9.86
C LYS A 10 16.16 -20.47 -9.30
N GLU A 11 15.70 -19.39 -9.93
CA GLU A 11 14.51 -18.64 -9.49
C GLU A 11 13.24 -19.47 -9.71
N TRP A 12 13.15 -20.23 -10.80
CA TRP A 12 12.03 -21.15 -11.04
C TRP A 12 11.96 -22.24 -9.95
N ARG A 13 13.11 -22.78 -9.53
CA ARG A 13 13.19 -23.80 -8.48
C ARG A 13 12.82 -23.23 -7.11
N LYS A 14 13.26 -22.02 -6.76
CA LYS A 14 12.88 -21.35 -5.51
C LYS A 14 11.37 -21.10 -5.45
N PHE A 15 10.79 -20.58 -6.54
CA PHE A 15 9.35 -20.35 -6.62
C PHE A 15 8.56 -21.66 -6.50
N GLY A 16 8.97 -22.70 -7.26
CA GLY A 16 8.38 -24.02 -7.18
C GLY A 16 8.46 -24.65 -5.78
N PHE A 17 9.63 -24.58 -5.13
CA PHE A 17 9.82 -25.11 -3.78
C PHE A 17 8.99 -24.35 -2.74
N GLY A 18 8.95 -23.02 -2.83
CA GLY A 18 8.10 -22.20 -1.96
C GLY A 18 6.62 -22.52 -2.12
N PHE A 19 6.15 -22.68 -3.36
CA PHE A 19 4.76 -23.07 -3.65
C PHE A 19 4.45 -24.48 -3.13
N SER A 20 5.34 -25.45 -3.36
CA SER A 20 5.20 -26.81 -2.85
C SER A 20 5.17 -26.87 -1.31
N LEU A 21 5.97 -26.05 -0.63
CA LEU A 21 5.98 -25.97 0.83
C LEU A 21 4.66 -25.41 1.36
N ILE A 22 4.11 -24.38 0.71
CA ILE A 22 2.80 -23.81 1.07
C ILE A 22 1.69 -24.85 0.89
N LEU A 23 1.66 -25.56 -0.25
CA LEU A 23 0.69 -26.62 -0.49
C LEU A 23 0.82 -27.76 0.53
N ALA A 24 2.05 -28.16 0.87
CA ALA A 24 2.30 -29.17 1.90
C ALA A 24 1.76 -28.71 3.27
N GLY A 25 2.00 -27.46 3.66
CA GLY A 25 1.47 -26.87 4.89
C GLY A 25 -0.06 -26.87 4.94
N ILE A 26 -0.71 -26.46 3.84
CA ILE A 26 -2.18 -26.49 3.72
C ILE A 26 -2.71 -27.94 3.81
N GLY A 27 -2.03 -28.89 3.17
CA GLY A 27 -2.37 -30.32 3.24
C GLY A 27 -2.30 -30.86 4.67
N THR A 28 -1.24 -30.53 5.42
CA THR A 28 -1.09 -30.93 6.83
C THR A 28 -2.18 -30.32 7.72
N ILE A 29 -2.50 -29.03 7.52
CA ILE A 29 -3.58 -28.35 8.26
C ILE A 29 -4.95 -28.99 7.94
N GLN A 30 -5.18 -29.38 6.69
CA GLN A 30 -6.43 -30.04 6.29
C GLN A 30 -6.55 -31.45 6.86
N TRP A 31 -5.44 -32.18 6.95
CA TRP A 31 -5.41 -33.50 7.59
C TRP A 31 -5.75 -33.39 9.09
N LEU A 32 -5.19 -32.38 9.78
CA LEU A 32 -5.49 -32.10 11.18
C LEU A 32 -6.95 -31.68 11.43
N ARG A 33 -7.64 -31.15 10.40
CA ARG A 33 -9.06 -30.75 10.47
C ARG A 33 -10.06 -31.88 10.19
N GLY A 34 -9.62 -33.11 9.90
CA GLY A 34 -10.49 -34.30 9.86
C GLY A 34 -11.53 -34.37 8.73
N HIS A 35 -11.48 -33.47 7.73
CA HIS A 35 -12.37 -33.50 6.58
C HIS A 35 -11.89 -34.54 5.54
N SER A 36 -12.75 -35.50 5.17
CA SER A 36 -12.45 -36.60 4.21
C SER A 36 -12.16 -36.14 2.77
N LEU A 37 -12.35 -34.86 2.46
CA LEU A 37 -11.93 -34.23 1.20
C LEU A 37 -10.40 -33.99 1.13
N GLY A 38 -9.66 -34.27 2.21
CA GLY A 38 -8.20 -34.17 2.25
C GLY A 38 -7.49 -35.02 1.21
N PHE A 39 -8.06 -36.16 0.79
CA PHE A 39 -7.45 -37.06 -0.19
C PHE A 39 -7.29 -36.43 -1.58
N TYR A 40 -8.28 -35.65 -2.04
CA TYR A 40 -8.20 -34.93 -3.32
C TYR A 40 -7.15 -33.81 -3.28
N PHE A 41 -7.05 -33.09 -2.16
CA PHE A 41 -6.04 -32.05 -1.96
C PHE A 41 -4.62 -32.63 -1.86
N TYR A 42 -4.45 -33.79 -1.23
CA TYR A 42 -3.17 -34.49 -1.15
C TYR A 42 -2.74 -35.03 -2.51
N GLY A 43 -3.69 -35.56 -3.31
CA GLY A 43 -3.45 -35.96 -4.70
C GLY A 43 -2.99 -34.77 -5.56
N PHE A 44 -3.68 -33.62 -5.44
CA PHE A 44 -3.26 -32.40 -6.12
C PHE A 44 -1.89 -31.89 -5.65
N ALA A 45 -1.60 -31.96 -4.34
CA ALA A 45 -0.31 -31.54 -3.78
C ALA A 45 0.85 -32.44 -4.26
N ILE A 46 0.64 -33.76 -4.33
CA ILE A 46 1.62 -34.72 -4.84
C ILE A 46 1.84 -34.51 -6.35
N VAL A 47 0.77 -34.34 -7.13
CA VAL A 47 0.87 -34.06 -8.57
C VAL A 47 1.60 -32.74 -8.80
N PHE A 48 1.32 -31.70 -8.02
CA PHE A 48 2.03 -30.42 -8.12
C PHE A 48 3.50 -30.55 -7.69
N CYS A 49 3.79 -31.28 -6.62
CA CYS A 49 5.16 -31.54 -6.15
C CYS A 49 5.97 -32.30 -7.21
N LEU A 50 5.38 -33.36 -7.80
CA LEU A 50 5.96 -34.12 -8.91
C LEU A 50 6.13 -33.25 -10.16
N MET A 51 5.14 -32.42 -10.51
CA MET A 51 5.24 -31.49 -11.64
C MET A 51 6.38 -30.48 -11.43
N THR A 52 6.57 -30.02 -10.20
CA THR A 52 7.64 -29.10 -9.81
C THR A 52 9.02 -29.76 -9.89
N PHE A 53 9.10 -31.05 -9.52
CA PHE A 53 10.35 -31.82 -9.51
C PHE A 53 10.76 -32.29 -10.92
N VAL A 54 9.80 -32.77 -11.72
CA VAL A 54 10.05 -33.39 -13.03
C VAL A 54 10.07 -32.35 -14.16
N PHE A 55 9.24 -31.30 -14.10
CA PHE A 55 9.12 -30.29 -15.16
C PHE A 55 9.15 -28.85 -14.62
N PRO A 56 10.33 -28.31 -14.25
CA PRO A 56 10.47 -26.90 -13.90
C PRO A 56 10.06 -25.95 -15.04
N MET A 57 10.00 -26.45 -16.28
CA MET A 57 9.57 -25.68 -17.45
C MET A 57 8.07 -25.38 -17.46
N ALA A 58 7.23 -26.24 -16.85
CA ALA A 58 5.80 -25.99 -16.68
C ALA A 58 5.51 -24.94 -15.58
N VAL A 59 6.45 -24.74 -14.64
CA VAL A 59 6.35 -23.76 -13.56
C VAL A 59 6.59 -22.33 -14.07
N LYS A 60 7.28 -22.17 -15.21
CA LYS A 60 7.57 -20.86 -15.83
C LYS A 60 6.32 -20.03 -16.16
N PRO A 61 5.34 -20.51 -16.95
CA PRO A 61 4.13 -19.74 -17.26
C PRO A 61 3.32 -19.39 -16.00
N TRP A 62 3.28 -20.31 -15.02
CA TRP A 62 2.61 -20.10 -13.74
C TRP A 62 3.26 -18.98 -12.92
N MET A 63 4.59 -18.99 -12.81
CA MET A 63 5.35 -17.94 -12.13
C MET A 63 5.10 -16.57 -12.78
N ILE A 64 5.09 -16.51 -14.11
CA ILE A 64 4.82 -15.26 -14.85
C ILE A 64 3.42 -14.76 -14.51
N PHE A 65 2.40 -15.62 -14.60
CA PHE A 65 1.01 -15.27 -14.27
C PHE A 65 0.88 -14.72 -12.84
N PHE A 66 1.41 -15.45 -11.85
CA PHE A 66 1.38 -15.01 -10.44
C PHE A 66 2.13 -13.69 -10.22
N THR A 67 3.24 -13.47 -10.94
CA THR A 67 3.99 -12.21 -10.86
C THR A 67 3.17 -11.04 -11.39
N TYR A 68 2.45 -11.22 -12.51
CA TYR A 68 1.56 -10.18 -13.04
C TYR A 68 0.38 -9.91 -12.11
N VAL A 69 -0.25 -10.95 -11.57
CA VAL A 69 -1.33 -10.82 -10.59
C VAL A 69 -0.84 -10.10 -9.34
N GLY A 70 0.30 -10.51 -8.78
CA GLY A 70 0.91 -9.86 -7.62
C GLY A 70 1.24 -8.39 -7.88
N ARG A 71 1.67 -8.04 -9.09
CA ARG A 71 1.87 -6.63 -9.48
C ARG A 71 0.57 -5.84 -9.51
N GLY A 72 -0.49 -6.42 -10.06
CA GLY A 72 -1.83 -5.80 -10.08
C GLY A 72 -2.37 -5.58 -8.67
N ILE A 73 -2.28 -6.61 -7.82
CA ILE A 73 -2.68 -6.53 -6.41
C ILE A 73 -1.84 -5.48 -5.69
N GLY A 74 -0.52 -5.48 -5.84
CA GLY A 74 0.34 -4.50 -5.18
C GLY A 74 0.00 -3.06 -5.57
N TRP A 75 -0.26 -2.82 -6.86
CA TRP A 75 -0.70 -1.51 -7.34
C TRP A 75 -2.06 -1.09 -6.75
N PHE A 76 -2.99 -2.04 -6.65
CA PHE A 76 -4.30 -1.80 -6.06
C PHE A 76 -4.19 -1.52 -4.55
N THR A 77 -3.46 -2.36 -3.82
CA THR A 77 -3.25 -2.25 -2.38
C THR A 77 -2.59 -0.93 -2.01
N THR A 78 -1.56 -0.48 -2.73
CA THR A 78 -0.93 0.82 -2.46
C THR A 78 -1.93 1.97 -2.58
N ARG A 79 -2.78 1.96 -3.61
CA ARG A 79 -3.82 2.98 -3.80
C ARG A 79 -4.89 2.89 -2.74
N LEU A 80 -5.31 1.67 -2.40
CA LEU A 80 -6.30 1.42 -1.36
C LEU A 80 -5.82 1.94 -0.02
N ILE A 81 -4.59 1.60 0.40
CA ILE A 81 -3.98 2.08 1.64
C ILE A 81 -3.91 3.61 1.63
N LEU A 82 -3.49 4.22 0.51
CA LEU A 82 -3.39 5.67 0.41
C LEU A 82 -4.75 6.36 0.54
N CYS A 83 -5.78 5.86 -0.14
CA CYS A 83 -7.15 6.34 0.01
C CYS A 83 -7.64 6.19 1.44
N LEU A 84 -7.40 5.03 2.05
CA LEU A 84 -7.87 4.70 3.39
C LEU A 84 -7.20 5.63 4.43
N VAL A 85 -5.89 5.86 4.32
CA VAL A 85 -5.16 6.85 5.13
C VAL A 85 -5.70 8.27 4.93
N PHE A 86 -5.93 8.68 3.68
CA PHE A 86 -6.44 10.01 3.39
C PHE A 86 -7.84 10.25 3.98
N TYR A 87 -8.75 9.30 3.80
CA TYR A 87 -10.14 9.43 4.26
C TYR A 87 -10.31 9.17 5.76
N LEU A 88 -9.56 8.24 6.36
CA LEU A 88 -9.70 7.90 7.78
C LEU A 88 -8.79 8.70 8.72
N LEU A 89 -7.65 9.20 8.24
CA LEU A 89 -6.73 9.97 9.10
C LEU A 89 -6.75 11.44 8.71
N ILE A 90 -6.36 11.76 7.48
CA ILE A 90 -6.14 13.17 7.06
C ILE A 90 -7.46 13.96 7.06
N THR A 91 -8.52 13.40 6.50
CA THR A 91 -9.83 14.08 6.39
C THR A 91 -10.45 14.40 7.76
N PRO A 92 -10.58 13.45 8.72
CA PRO A 92 -11.11 13.78 10.04
C PRO A 92 -10.17 14.68 10.85
N LEU A 93 -8.85 14.59 10.65
CA LEU A 93 -7.92 15.58 11.22
C LEU A 93 -8.21 16.98 10.71
N ALA A 94 -8.39 17.16 9.39
CA ALA A 94 -8.71 18.45 8.80
C ALA A 94 -10.09 18.98 9.23
N ILE A 95 -11.09 18.10 9.33
CA ILE A 95 -12.43 18.46 9.86
C ILE A 95 -12.32 18.84 11.34
N GLY A 96 -11.56 18.08 12.13
CA GLY A 96 -11.26 18.38 13.53
C GLY A 96 -10.60 19.75 13.67
N PHE A 97 -9.54 20.04 12.90
CA PHE A 97 -8.91 21.35 12.86
C PHE A 97 -9.86 22.45 12.36
N LYS A 98 -10.80 22.16 11.47
CA LYS A 98 -11.82 23.13 11.03
C LYS A 98 -12.86 23.43 12.11
N LEU A 99 -13.18 22.45 12.96
CA LEU A 99 -14.12 22.59 14.09
C LEU A 99 -13.47 23.22 15.32
N PHE A 100 -12.24 22.84 15.66
CA PHE A 100 -11.52 23.28 16.87
C PHE A 100 -10.51 24.40 16.61
N GLY A 101 -9.98 24.50 15.39
CA GLY A 101 -9.10 25.59 14.98
C GLY A 101 -9.93 26.84 14.74
N LYS A 102 -9.72 27.85 15.58
CA LYS A 102 -10.19 29.22 15.37
C LYS A 102 -10.00 29.59 13.89
N LYS A 103 -11.07 30.04 13.23
CA LYS A 103 -11.08 30.58 11.87
C LYS A 103 -9.83 31.44 11.65
N SER A 104 -8.80 30.86 11.05
CA SER A 104 -7.56 31.57 10.79
C SER A 104 -7.82 32.47 9.58
N MET A 105 -7.70 33.76 9.85
CA MET A 105 -8.08 34.89 9.02
C MET A 105 -9.59 35.11 8.83
N ALA A 106 -9.94 36.39 9.01
CA ALA A 106 -11.19 37.02 8.62
C ALA A 106 -11.37 36.94 7.08
N MET A 107 -11.52 35.73 6.56
CA MET A 107 -11.76 35.44 5.14
C MET A 107 -13.25 35.20 4.90
N ARG A 108 -14.10 35.82 5.71
CA ARG A 108 -15.45 36.15 5.30
C ARG A 108 -15.36 37.58 4.79
N PRO A 109 -15.52 37.81 3.48
CA PRO A 109 -15.66 39.16 2.99
C PRO A 109 -16.88 39.74 3.68
N ASP A 110 -16.63 40.66 4.62
CA ASP A 110 -17.65 41.47 5.25
C ASP A 110 -18.06 42.56 4.26
N PRO A 111 -19.28 42.50 3.67
CA PRO A 111 -19.73 43.49 2.72
C PRO A 111 -20.10 44.83 3.38
N SER A 112 -20.06 44.91 4.72
CA SER A 112 -20.30 46.16 5.46
C SER A 112 -19.04 47.01 5.66
N LEU A 113 -17.85 46.48 5.35
CA LEU A 113 -16.59 47.22 5.44
C LEU A 113 -16.28 47.94 4.11
N PRO A 114 -16.09 49.29 4.12
CA PRO A 114 -15.73 50.04 2.92
C PRO A 114 -14.28 49.79 2.47
N THR A 115 -13.40 49.30 3.35
CA THR A 115 -12.05 48.84 2.99
C THR A 115 -11.53 47.84 4.02
N TYR A 116 -10.82 46.80 3.58
CA TYR A 116 -10.09 45.87 4.47
C TYR A 116 -8.74 46.45 4.93
N TRP A 117 -8.44 47.70 4.59
CA TRP A 117 -7.17 48.33 4.88
C TRP A 117 -7.05 48.66 6.38
N ILE A 118 -6.23 47.89 7.08
CA ILE A 118 -5.88 48.18 8.48
C ILE A 118 -4.88 49.33 8.49
N ARG A 119 -5.31 50.51 8.95
CA ARG A 119 -4.44 51.67 9.08
C ARG A 119 -3.39 51.38 10.15
N ARG A 120 -2.13 51.27 9.73
CA ARG A 120 -1.00 51.10 10.64
C ARG A 120 -0.77 52.43 11.38
N GLU A 121 -1.13 52.48 12.66
CA GLU A 121 -0.70 53.58 13.53
C GLU A 121 0.81 53.52 13.69
N LYS A 122 1.49 54.57 13.23
CA LYS A 122 2.94 54.67 13.27
C LYS A 122 3.38 55.06 14.69
N GLU A 123 3.94 54.13 15.43
CA GLU A 123 5.16 54.42 16.17
C GLU A 123 6.31 53.74 15.43
N PHE A 124 7.03 54.48 14.60
CA PHE A 124 8.38 54.08 14.20
C PHE A 124 9.27 54.20 15.43
N LYS A 125 9.19 53.22 16.34
CA LYS A 125 10.19 53.06 17.38
C LYS A 125 11.36 52.30 16.78
N ASP A 126 12.36 53.12 16.45
CA ASP A 126 13.77 52.79 16.40
C ASP A 126 14.29 52.06 15.14
N LYS A 127 15.42 52.54 14.64
CA LYS A 127 16.08 52.05 13.41
C LYS A 127 16.63 50.62 13.60
N THR A 128 16.75 50.17 14.84
CA THR A 128 17.18 48.84 15.27
C THR A 128 16.16 47.73 14.97
N SER A 129 14.88 48.07 14.73
CA SER A 129 13.84 47.07 14.44
C SER A 129 13.95 46.41 13.06
N PHE A 130 14.75 46.97 12.15
CA PHE A 130 14.97 46.42 10.79
C PHE A 130 16.12 45.40 10.72
N GLU A 131 16.90 45.25 11.79
CA GLU A 131 18.10 44.41 11.80
C GLU A 131 17.78 42.92 12.03
N ASN A 132 16.62 42.60 12.61
CA ASN A 132 16.18 41.23 12.93
C ASN A 132 15.08 40.70 12.00
N GLN A 133 15.01 41.19 10.76
CA GLN A 133 13.96 40.81 9.79
C GLN A 133 14.31 39.63 8.87
N TYR A 134 15.49 39.03 9.00
CA TYR A 134 15.92 37.84 8.25
C TYR A 134 16.23 36.68 9.18
#